data_AF-A0AA43HQD3-F1
#
_entry.id   AF-A0AA43HQD3-F1
#
_cell.length_a   1.000
_cell.length_b   1.000
_cell.length_c   1.000
_cell.angle_alpha   90.00
_cell.angle_beta   90.00
_cell.angle_gamma   90.00
#
_symmetry.space_group_name_H-M   'P 1'
#
loop_
_entity.id
_entity.type
_entity.pdbx_description
1 polymer ?
#
loop_
_entity_poly.entity_id
_entity_poly.type
_entity_poly.pdbx_seq_one_letter_code
_entity_poly.pdbx_strand_id
1 'polypeptide(L)'
;MKYLIYILLPLMVFALTFTSCDKDDSSYSKGVEGHWVHISTKAEVYVNDPAIRQKVEDYIVNRNTKFVVSYEFKNDKTYYYYQDYSDPIKGIYKVMDKNMFSMDDSRGMRTVVKEDSIIYIVTDMKSEIAEELNIDEKILVKVNAIDTFERGLFTE
;
A
#
# COMPACT_ATOMS: atom_id res chain seq x y z
N MET A 1 -37.91 60.01 -45.87
CA MET A 1 -36.68 59.35 -45.39
C MET A 1 -36.48 59.73 -43.93
N LYS A 2 -36.74 58.78 -43.02
CA LYS A 2 -36.52 58.97 -41.58
C LYS A 2 -35.44 57.99 -41.16
N TYR A 3 -34.45 58.54 -40.50
CA TYR A 3 -33.18 57.92 -40.15
C TYR A 3 -33.37 56.71 -39.25
N LEU A 4 -32.84 55.58 -39.71
CA LEU A 4 -32.50 54.40 -38.91
C LEU A 4 -31.47 54.81 -37.86
N ILE A 5 -31.83 54.74 -36.57
CA ILE A 5 -30.84 54.68 -35.49
C ILE A 5 -31.12 53.40 -34.73
N TYR A 6 -30.19 52.46 -34.95
CA TYR A 6 -30.05 51.18 -34.28
C TYR A 6 -29.75 51.41 -32.79
N ILE A 7 -30.64 50.94 -31.90
CA ILE A 7 -30.25 50.63 -30.52
C ILE A 7 -29.98 49.13 -30.47
N LEU A 8 -28.71 48.81 -30.65
CA LEU A 8 -28.15 47.48 -30.49
C LEU A 8 -27.85 47.33 -29.00
N LEU A 9 -28.80 46.75 -28.26
CA LEU A 9 -28.59 46.32 -26.86
C LEU A 9 -28.23 44.84 -26.91
N PRO A 10 -26.96 44.44 -26.68
CA PRO A 10 -26.61 43.05 -26.54
C PRO A 10 -27.10 42.59 -25.16
N LEU A 11 -28.25 41.95 -25.11
CA LEU A 11 -28.58 41.04 -24.01
C LEU A 11 -27.64 39.83 -24.16
N MET A 12 -26.42 39.97 -23.65
CA MET A 12 -25.61 38.82 -23.23
C MET A 12 -26.41 38.14 -22.13
N VAL A 13 -27.26 37.20 -22.54
CA VAL A 13 -27.63 36.09 -21.69
C VAL A 13 -26.29 35.42 -21.38
N PHE A 14 -25.81 35.60 -20.15
CA PHE A 14 -24.91 34.65 -19.53
C PHE A 14 -25.68 33.33 -19.52
N ALA A 15 -25.62 32.60 -20.64
CA ALA A 15 -25.69 31.16 -20.61
C ALA A 15 -24.46 30.78 -19.82
N LEU A 16 -24.65 30.69 -18.50
CA LEU A 16 -23.77 29.93 -17.64
C LEU A 16 -23.58 28.62 -18.38
N THR A 17 -22.39 28.49 -18.94
CA THR A 17 -21.89 27.23 -19.44
C THR A 17 -22.20 26.25 -18.33
N PHE A 18 -23.10 25.30 -18.60
CA PHE A 18 -22.98 24.01 -17.99
C PHE A 18 -21.57 23.55 -18.38
N THR A 19 -20.59 23.92 -17.57
CA THR A 19 -19.53 22.98 -17.27
C THR A 19 -20.31 21.81 -16.70
N SER A 20 -20.65 20.88 -17.59
CA SER A 20 -20.45 19.48 -17.23
C SER A 20 -19.03 19.48 -16.67
N CYS A 21 -18.91 19.71 -15.36
CA CYS A 21 -18.12 18.79 -14.59
C CYS A 21 -18.75 17.46 -14.97
N ASP A 22 -18.22 16.87 -16.04
CA ASP A 22 -17.97 15.46 -16.03
C ASP A 22 -17.35 15.27 -14.66
N LYS A 23 -18.23 14.89 -13.72
CA LYS A 23 -17.81 14.01 -12.68
C LYS A 23 -17.25 12.86 -13.49
N ASP A 24 -15.96 12.95 -13.77
CA ASP A 24 -15.09 11.82 -13.65
C ASP A 24 -15.40 11.28 -12.25
N ASP A 25 -16.47 10.48 -12.20
CA ASP A 25 -16.52 9.25 -11.46
C ASP A 25 -15.34 8.40 -11.98
N SER A 26 -14.11 8.91 -11.79
CA SER A 26 -12.94 8.06 -11.66
C SER A 26 -13.23 7.33 -10.36
N SER A 27 -13.95 6.22 -10.53
CA SER A 27 -14.39 5.34 -9.48
C SER A 27 -13.33 5.30 -8.39
N TYR A 28 -13.74 5.56 -7.15
CA TYR A 28 -12.98 5.26 -5.95
C TYR A 28 -12.84 3.72 -5.79
N SER A 29 -12.30 3.07 -6.81
CA SER A 29 -11.79 1.72 -6.82
C SER A 29 -10.33 1.73 -7.31
N LYS A 30 -9.54 2.76 -6.95
CA LYS A 30 -8.08 2.66 -7.03
C LYS A 30 -7.68 1.45 -6.19
N GLY A 31 -7.04 0.47 -6.84
CA GLY A 31 -6.58 -0.77 -6.21
C GLY A 31 -5.45 -0.49 -5.21
N VAL A 32 -4.44 -1.36 -5.17
CA VAL A 32 -3.28 -1.15 -4.29
C VAL A 32 -2.34 -0.04 -4.79
N GLU A 33 -2.55 0.49 -6.00
CA GLU A 33 -1.69 1.50 -6.63
C GLU A 33 -1.52 2.75 -5.75
N GLY A 34 -0.29 3.29 -5.70
CA GLY A 34 0.10 4.47 -4.94
C GLY A 34 1.24 4.22 -3.94
N HIS A 35 1.60 5.26 -3.19
CA HIS A 35 2.65 5.22 -2.16
C HIS A 35 2.06 4.84 -0.80
N TRP A 36 2.77 4.00 -0.06
CA TRP A 36 2.37 3.48 1.26
C TRP A 36 3.53 3.52 2.23
N VAL A 37 3.33 4.16 3.38
CA VAL A 37 4.37 4.38 4.41
C VAL A 37 4.10 3.48 5.60
N HIS A 38 5.14 2.79 6.09
CA HIS A 38 5.04 1.90 7.25
C HIS A 38 4.65 2.67 8.50
N ILE A 39 3.72 2.11 9.28
CA ILE A 39 3.27 2.71 10.55
C ILE A 39 3.45 1.78 11.75
N SER A 40 3.32 0.46 11.56
CA SER A 40 3.46 -0.50 12.65
C SER A 40 3.66 -1.92 12.15
N THR A 41 4.17 -2.77 13.03
CA THR A 41 4.31 -4.21 12.80
C THR A 41 3.65 -4.96 13.96
N LYS A 42 2.83 -5.95 13.64
CA LYS A 42 2.28 -6.91 14.59
C LYS A 42 2.83 -8.30 14.32
N ALA A 43 3.20 -9.00 15.37
CA ALA A 43 3.59 -10.40 15.31
C ALA A 43 2.37 -11.32 15.50
N GLU A 44 2.23 -12.33 14.64
CA GLU A 44 1.27 -13.42 14.81
C GLU A 44 2.06 -14.72 14.95
N VAL A 45 2.21 -15.19 16.20
CA VAL A 45 3.14 -16.26 16.57
C VAL A 45 2.41 -17.40 17.26
N TYR A 46 2.55 -18.60 16.70
CA TYR A 46 2.10 -19.86 17.25
C TYR A 46 3.30 -20.80 17.28
N VAL A 47 3.68 -21.26 18.46
CA VAL A 47 4.85 -22.10 18.72
C VAL A 47 4.48 -23.25 19.64
N ASN A 48 5.16 -24.38 19.49
CA ASN A 48 4.97 -25.54 20.37
C ASN A 48 5.66 -25.35 21.72
N ASP A 49 6.73 -24.55 21.78
CA ASP A 49 7.44 -24.19 23.00
C ASP A 49 7.11 -22.73 23.40
N PRO A 50 6.32 -22.51 24.46
CA PRO A 50 5.99 -21.17 24.92
C PRO A 50 7.20 -20.32 25.33
N ALA A 51 8.32 -20.95 25.72
CA ALA A 51 9.51 -20.23 26.20
C ALA A 51 10.16 -19.37 25.11
N ILE A 52 10.02 -19.75 23.83
CA ILE A 52 10.58 -19.00 22.71
C ILE A 52 9.64 -17.92 22.15
N ARG A 53 8.35 -17.94 22.54
CA ARG A 53 7.31 -17.10 21.93
C ARG A 53 7.66 -15.62 21.99
N GLN A 54 8.01 -15.12 23.19
CA GLN A 54 8.33 -13.70 23.38
C GLN A 54 9.54 -13.28 22.56
N LYS A 55 10.57 -14.13 22.50
CA LYS A 55 11.79 -13.88 21.71
C LYS A 55 11.47 -13.70 20.22
N VAL A 56 10.55 -14.51 19.67
CA VAL A 56 10.09 -14.42 18.28
C VAL A 56 9.25 -13.16 18.06
N GLU A 57 8.31 -12.86 18.96
CA GLU A 57 7.48 -11.65 18.89
C GLU A 57 8.34 -10.38 18.93
N ASP A 58 9.33 -10.31 19.82
CA ASP A 58 10.24 -9.19 19.96
C ASP A 58 11.10 -8.98 18.71
N TYR A 59 11.61 -10.06 18.10
CA TYR A 59 12.36 -9.95 16.85
C TYR A 59 11.49 -9.31 15.75
N ILE A 60 10.27 -9.82 15.56
CA ILE A 60 9.36 -9.38 14.50
C ILE A 60 8.99 -7.90 14.68
N VAL A 61 8.63 -7.49 15.89
CA VAL A 61 8.20 -6.11 16.16
C VAL A 61 9.36 -5.12 16.01
N ASN A 62 10.58 -5.54 16.35
CA ASN A 62 11.74 -4.63 16.34
C ASN A 62 12.48 -4.55 14.99
N ARG A 63 12.25 -5.47 14.05
CA ARG A 63 13.02 -5.59 12.79
C ARG A 63 13.06 -4.31 11.94
N ASN A 64 11.98 -3.54 11.93
CA ASN A 64 11.84 -2.33 11.11
C ASN A 64 11.95 -1.02 11.90
N THR A 65 12.18 -1.08 13.22
CA THR A 65 12.14 0.12 14.09
C THR A 65 13.20 1.17 13.78
N LYS A 66 14.27 0.78 13.07
CA LYS A 66 15.39 1.66 12.71
C LYS A 66 15.33 2.18 11.27
N PHE A 67 14.35 1.74 10.49
CA PHE A 67 14.29 1.99 9.05
C PHE A 67 12.99 2.71 8.70
N VAL A 68 13.07 3.69 7.80
CA VAL A 68 11.90 4.23 7.10
C VAL A 68 11.57 3.26 5.97
N VAL A 69 10.43 2.58 6.10
CA VAL A 69 9.99 1.58 5.12
C VAL A 69 8.78 2.09 4.36
N SER A 70 8.81 1.98 3.04
CA SER A 70 7.66 2.30 2.20
C SER A 70 7.56 1.44 0.95
N TYR A 71 6.38 1.46 0.33
CA TYR A 71 6.11 0.80 -0.93
C TYR A 71 5.51 1.78 -1.93
N GLU A 72 5.84 1.62 -3.20
CA GLU A 72 5.15 2.28 -4.30
C GLU A 72 4.62 1.24 -5.30
N PHE A 73 3.29 1.12 -5.40
CA PHE A 73 2.64 0.23 -6.36
C PHE A 73 2.24 0.99 -7.62
N LYS A 74 2.64 0.47 -8.78
CA LYS A 74 2.40 1.08 -10.09
C LYS A 74 1.26 0.36 -10.82
N ASN A 75 0.59 1.08 -11.71
CA ASN A 75 -0.51 0.55 -12.52
C ASN A 75 -0.12 -0.62 -13.45
N ASP A 76 1.17 -0.72 -13.80
CA ASP A 76 1.77 -1.77 -14.63
C ASP A 76 2.02 -3.09 -13.89
N LYS A 77 1.52 -3.21 -12.65
CA LYS A 77 1.67 -4.39 -11.78
C LYS A 77 3.08 -4.61 -11.23
N THR A 78 3.93 -3.59 -11.30
CA THR A 78 5.20 -3.55 -10.55
C THR A 78 5.04 -2.82 -9.23
N TYR A 79 5.92 -3.14 -8.28
CA TYR A 79 6.07 -2.34 -7.07
C TYR A 79 7.54 -2.12 -6.76
N TYR A 80 7.80 -1.09 -5.95
CA TYR A 80 9.11 -0.77 -5.41
C TYR A 80 9.03 -0.77 -3.89
N TYR A 81 9.93 -1.50 -3.24
CA TYR A 81 10.15 -1.48 -1.81
C TYR A 81 11.33 -0.57 -1.49
N TYR A 82 11.11 0.38 -0.58
CA TYR A 82 12.11 1.31 -0.10
C TYR A 82 12.42 1.03 1.36
N GLN A 83 13.71 1.03 1.69
CA GLN A 83 14.22 0.97 3.05
C GLN A 83 15.30 2.05 3.18
N ASP A 84 14.99 3.12 3.91
CA ASP A 84 15.80 4.34 4.00
C ASP A 84 16.22 4.89 2.61
N TYR A 85 17.52 5.10 2.41
CA TYR A 85 18.14 5.66 1.20
C TYR A 85 18.76 4.59 0.29
N SER A 86 18.42 3.31 0.50
CA SER A 86 18.91 2.22 -0.34
C SER A 86 18.21 2.20 -1.70
N ASP A 87 18.86 1.61 -2.70
CA ASP A 87 18.23 1.36 -3.99
C ASP A 87 16.99 0.49 -3.81
N PRO A 88 15.84 0.84 -4.41
CA PRO A 88 14.60 0.13 -4.16
C PRO A 88 14.63 -1.28 -4.75
N ILE A 89 14.06 -2.23 -4.00
CA ILE A 89 13.84 -3.58 -4.50
C ILE A 89 12.58 -3.56 -5.37
N LYS A 90 12.73 -3.94 -6.63
CA LYS A 90 11.62 -4.05 -7.57
C LYS A 90 11.00 -5.44 -7.50
N GLY A 91 9.67 -5.50 -7.43
CA GLY A 91 8.89 -6.73 -7.49
C GLY A 91 7.68 -6.63 -8.40
N ILE A 92 6.95 -7.73 -8.49
CA ILE A 92 5.70 -7.84 -9.26
C ILE A 92 4.58 -8.23 -8.30
N TYR A 93 3.40 -7.63 -8.46
CA TYR A 93 2.22 -8.04 -7.72
C TYR A 93 1.12 -8.56 -8.64
N LYS A 94 0.29 -9.47 -8.13
CA LYS A 94 -0.85 -10.06 -8.83
C LYS A 94 -2.10 -9.92 -7.98
N VAL A 95 -3.23 -9.63 -8.61
CA VAL A 95 -4.53 -9.60 -7.95
C VAL A 95 -4.96 -11.05 -7.70
N MET A 96 -5.25 -11.39 -6.44
CA MET A 96 -5.81 -12.69 -6.06
C MET A 96 -7.32 -12.62 -5.86
N ASP A 97 -7.78 -11.53 -5.23
CA ASP A 97 -9.19 -11.21 -4.98
C ASP A 97 -9.36 -9.68 -4.95
N LYS A 98 -10.59 -9.19 -4.80
CA LYS A 98 -10.97 -7.77 -4.83
C LYS A 98 -10.03 -6.86 -4.02
N ASN A 99 -9.64 -7.30 -2.82
CA ASN A 99 -8.80 -6.55 -1.89
C ASN A 99 -7.49 -7.27 -1.53
N MET A 100 -7.17 -8.38 -2.22
CA MET A 100 -6.04 -9.24 -1.87
C MET A 100 -5.09 -9.41 -3.04
N PHE A 101 -3.79 -9.25 -2.78
CA PHE A 101 -2.75 -9.30 -3.80
C PHE A 101 -1.59 -10.17 -3.32
N SER A 102 -0.98 -10.94 -4.22
CA SER A 102 0.32 -11.59 -3.96
C SER A 102 1.43 -10.68 -4.47
N MET A 103 2.48 -10.47 -3.69
CA MET A 103 3.71 -9.83 -4.14
C MET A 103 4.87 -10.82 -4.14
N ASP A 104 5.81 -10.62 -5.06
CA ASP A 104 7.00 -11.45 -5.20
C ASP A 104 8.20 -10.58 -5.61
N ASP A 105 9.28 -10.69 -4.84
CA ASP A 105 10.58 -10.07 -5.07
C ASP A 105 11.71 -10.94 -4.50
N SER A 106 12.94 -10.46 -4.51
CA SER A 106 14.11 -11.19 -4.01
C SER A 106 14.05 -11.58 -2.52
N ARG A 107 13.12 -11.00 -1.75
CA ARG A 107 12.89 -11.29 -0.33
C ARG A 107 11.74 -12.29 -0.14
N GLY A 108 11.21 -12.88 -1.21
CA GLY A 108 10.17 -13.89 -1.17
C GLY A 108 8.74 -13.37 -1.31
N MET A 109 7.79 -14.30 -1.31
CA MET A 109 6.37 -14.04 -1.51
C MET A 109 5.72 -13.43 -0.26
N ARG A 110 4.83 -12.46 -0.45
CA ARG A 110 3.98 -11.89 0.62
C ARG A 110 2.57 -11.65 0.13
N THR A 111 1.64 -11.51 1.07
CA THR A 111 0.24 -11.19 0.77
C THR A 111 -0.05 -9.77 1.20
N VAL A 112 -0.69 -8.99 0.32
CA VAL A 112 -1.21 -7.66 0.62
C VAL A 112 -2.72 -7.74 0.77
N VAL A 113 -3.26 -7.15 1.84
CA VAL A 113 -4.69 -6.93 2.04
C VAL A 113 -4.94 -5.43 2.11
N LYS A 114 -5.83 -4.91 1.26
CA LYS A 114 -6.19 -3.48 1.24
C LYS A 114 -7.51 -3.22 1.96
N GLU A 115 -7.50 -2.27 2.88
CA GLU A 115 -8.67 -1.76 3.58
C GLU A 115 -8.64 -0.22 3.53
N ASP A 116 -9.48 0.38 2.70
CA ASP A 116 -9.58 1.83 2.52
C ASP A 116 -8.23 2.51 2.23
N SER A 117 -7.70 3.25 3.20
CA SER A 117 -6.44 4.00 3.20
C SER A 117 -5.30 3.27 3.91
N ILE A 118 -5.47 1.99 4.22
CA ILE A 118 -4.50 1.11 4.86
C ILE A 118 -4.23 -0.12 3.98
N ILE A 119 -2.99 -0.60 3.98
CA ILE A 119 -2.66 -1.95 3.54
C ILE A 119 -1.97 -2.72 4.67
N TYR A 120 -2.21 -4.02 4.69
CA TYR A 120 -1.49 -4.97 5.51
C TYR A 120 -0.64 -5.84 4.60
N ILE A 121 0.66 -5.94 4.89
CA ILE A 121 1.56 -6.85 4.21
C ILE A 121 1.90 -7.98 5.18
N VAL A 122 1.46 -9.19 4.83
CA VAL A 122 1.67 -10.41 5.60
C VAL A 122 2.86 -11.16 5.02
N THR A 123 3.90 -11.32 5.83
CA THR A 123 5.11 -12.08 5.50
C THR A 123 5.18 -13.33 6.38
N ASP A 124 5.37 -14.51 5.78
CA ASP A 124 5.76 -15.72 6.51
C ASP A 124 7.24 -15.59 6.89
N MET A 125 7.52 -15.70 8.18
CA MET A 125 8.82 -15.43 8.78
C MET A 125 9.47 -16.68 9.35
N LYS A 126 8.90 -17.87 9.15
CA LYS A 126 9.37 -19.09 9.83
C LYS A 126 10.85 -19.37 9.58
N SER A 127 11.27 -19.38 8.31
CA SER A 127 12.65 -19.68 7.95
C SER A 127 13.63 -18.59 8.41
N GLU A 128 13.28 -17.31 8.25
CA GLU A 128 14.09 -16.18 8.73
C GLU A 128 14.29 -16.25 10.26
N ILE A 129 13.22 -16.49 11.01
CA ILE A 129 13.27 -16.61 12.47
C ILE A 129 14.08 -17.81 12.92
N ALA A 130 13.92 -18.96 12.25
CA ALA A 130 14.67 -20.17 12.58
C ALA A 130 16.18 -19.93 12.42
N GLU A 131 16.58 -19.27 11.35
CA GLU A 131 17.98 -18.91 11.06
C GLU A 131 18.51 -17.87 12.06
N GLU A 132 17.86 -16.71 12.15
CA GLU A 132 18.34 -15.54 12.89
C GLU A 132 18.34 -15.77 14.41
N LEU A 133 17.39 -16.54 14.93
CA LEU A 133 17.30 -16.82 16.37
C LEU A 133 17.92 -18.15 16.76
N ASN A 134 18.44 -18.92 15.79
CA ASN A 134 18.95 -20.28 15.93
C ASN A 134 17.95 -21.19 16.65
N ILE A 135 16.73 -21.27 16.10
CA ILE A 135 15.59 -22.04 16.62
C ILE A 135 15.24 -23.14 15.61
N ASP A 136 14.92 -24.35 16.08
CA ASP A 136 14.40 -25.41 15.20
C ASP A 136 13.07 -24.98 14.56
N GLU A 137 13.04 -24.81 13.25
CA GLU A 137 11.84 -24.38 12.51
C GLU A 137 10.62 -25.27 12.81
N LYS A 138 10.81 -26.56 13.17
CA LYS A 138 9.73 -27.49 13.51
C LYS A 138 8.92 -27.09 14.74
N ILE A 139 9.48 -26.29 15.64
CA ILE A 139 8.75 -25.82 16.83
C ILE A 139 7.95 -24.54 16.53
N LEU A 140 8.18 -23.92 15.38
CA LEU A 140 7.41 -22.80 14.86
C LEU A 140 6.20 -23.37 14.10
N VAL A 141 4.99 -23.17 14.61
CA VAL A 141 3.76 -23.63 13.94
C VAL A 141 3.37 -22.63 12.86
N LYS A 142 3.24 -21.36 13.25
CA LYS A 142 2.91 -20.23 12.37
C LYS A 142 3.62 -18.99 12.90
N VAL A 143 4.32 -18.28 12.02
CA VAL A 143 5.06 -17.08 12.39
C VAL A 143 4.92 -16.08 11.27
N ASN A 144 3.99 -15.15 11.43
CA ASN A 144 3.76 -14.08 10.48
C ASN A 144 4.16 -12.74 11.08
N ALA A 145 4.75 -11.90 10.25
CA ALA A 145 4.77 -10.47 10.48
C ALA A 145 3.66 -9.81 9.66
N ILE A 146 2.86 -8.98 10.32
CA ILE A 146 1.80 -8.18 9.72
C ILE A 146 2.23 -6.73 9.81
N ASP A 147 2.80 -6.22 8.73
CA ASP A 147 3.18 -4.82 8.62
C ASP A 147 1.99 -4.00 8.14
N THR A 148 1.68 -2.92 8.83
CA THR A 148 0.62 -1.98 8.47
C THR A 148 1.23 -0.76 7.82
N PHE A 149 0.64 -0.33 6.71
CA PHE A 149 1.03 0.88 5.99
C PHE A 149 -0.17 1.76 5.76
N GLU A 150 0.06 3.07 5.83
CA GLU A 150 -0.92 4.08 5.46
C GLU A 150 -0.58 4.72 4.13
N ARG A 151 -1.59 5.34 3.51
CA ARG A 151 -1.39 6.08 2.27
C ARG A 151 -0.42 7.25 2.50
N GLY A 152 0.70 7.25 1.79
CA GLY A 152 1.59 8.41 1.74
C GLY A 152 0.93 9.58 1.04
N LEU A 153 1.27 10.82 1.43
CA LEU A 153 0.76 12.01 0.76
C LEU A 153 1.12 11.96 -0.74
N PHE A 154 0.11 12.04 -1.60
CA PHE A 154 0.29 12.34 -3.01
C PHE A 154 0.85 13.76 -3.09
N THR A 155 2.15 13.92 -3.31
CA THR A 155 2.63 15.16 -3.92
C THR A 155 2.39 15.02 -5.42
N GLU A 156 1.33 15.67 -5.91
CA GLU A 156 1.09 15.89 -7.34
C GLU A 156 2.26 16.62 -8.01
#